data_AF-A0AAW0LST1-F1
#
_entry.id   AF-A0AAW0LST1-F1
#
_cell.length_a   1.000
_cell.length_b   1.000
_cell.length_c   1.000
_cell.angle_alpha   90.00
_cell.angle_beta   90.00
_cell.angle_gamma   90.00
#
_symmetry.space_group_name_H-M   'P 1'
#
loop_
_entity.id
_entity.type
_entity.pdbx_description
1 polymer ?
#
loop_
_entity_poly.entity_id
_entity_poly.type
_entity_poly.pdbx_seq_one_letter_code
_entity_poly.pdbx_strand_id
1 'polypeptide(L)'
;STAEQVTEGIDASNLTAIVTGGASGIGLETVRVLALRKAHVIIAARNMEAANAAKQLIFKDNETALIGYISLHFSGHFLLTNLLLEKMKNTARLTGIEGRIVNLSSIAHNYTYEHGIRFDQINDERVLRVFTFYLWKNVPQGASTTCYVALHPNLKGVTGKYYVDCNEMEPSAFARDTVLAKKLWDFSNKLVSSVAKP
;
A
#
# COMPACT_ATOMS: atom_id res chain seq x y z
N SER A 1 8.40 -7.11 15.78
CA SER A 1 9.49 -6.22 15.31
C SER A 1 8.89 -4.92 14.78
N THR A 2 9.65 -3.84 14.76
CA THR A 2 9.25 -2.56 14.14
C THR A 2 9.68 -2.48 12.67
N ALA A 3 9.14 -1.53 11.92
CA ALA A 3 9.53 -1.26 10.54
C ALA A 3 11.02 -0.96 10.36
N GLU A 4 11.63 -0.23 11.30
CA GLU A 4 13.08 -0.01 11.26
C GLU A 4 13.86 -1.31 11.43
N GLN A 5 13.51 -2.12 12.44
CA GLN A 5 14.21 -3.38 12.75
C GLN A 5 14.20 -4.35 11.57
N VAL A 6 13.05 -4.52 10.91
CA VAL A 6 12.94 -5.45 9.78
C VAL A 6 13.57 -4.94 8.48
N THR A 7 14.02 -3.68 8.47
CA THR A 7 14.70 -3.08 7.32
C THR A 7 16.13 -2.65 7.63
N GLU A 8 16.67 -3.07 8.79
CA GLU A 8 17.99 -2.68 9.24
C GLU A 8 19.07 -3.03 8.20
N GLY A 9 19.98 -2.09 7.94
CA GLY A 9 21.08 -2.26 6.99
C GLY A 9 20.70 -2.22 5.50
N ILE A 10 19.43 -2.06 5.15
CA ILE A 10 19.00 -2.01 3.74
C ILE A 10 19.24 -0.60 3.15
N ASP A 11 19.89 -0.54 1.99
CA ASP A 11 19.99 0.68 1.17
C ASP A 11 18.99 0.60 0.00
N ALA A 12 18.07 1.56 -0.05
CA ALA A 12 17.03 1.69 -1.07
C ALA A 12 17.19 2.97 -1.90
N SER A 13 18.39 3.58 -1.93
CA SER A 13 18.69 4.82 -2.68
C SER A 13 18.40 4.74 -4.19
N ASN A 14 18.38 3.55 -4.77
CA ASN A 14 18.04 3.31 -6.17
C ASN A 14 16.54 3.10 -6.41
N LEU A 15 15.70 3.17 -5.38
CA LEU A 15 14.27 2.90 -5.47
C LEU A 15 13.45 4.18 -5.35
N THR A 16 12.39 4.25 -6.15
CA THR A 16 11.28 5.20 -5.94
C THR A 16 10.08 4.43 -5.40
N ALA A 17 9.53 4.87 -4.27
CA ALA A 17 8.36 4.28 -3.67
C ALA A 17 7.17 5.25 -3.70
N ILE A 18 6.00 4.79 -4.13
CA ILE A 18 4.76 5.55 -4.03
C ILE A 18 3.94 4.95 -2.89
N VAL A 19 3.62 5.75 -1.87
CA VAL A 19 2.84 5.30 -0.72
C VAL A 19 1.50 6.01 -0.73
N THR A 20 0.43 5.24 -0.98
CA THR A 20 -0.93 5.75 -0.86
C THR A 20 -1.38 5.77 0.60
N GLY A 21 -1.95 6.88 1.06
CA GLY A 21 -2.30 7.03 2.48
C GLY A 21 -1.10 7.27 3.40
N GLY A 22 0.04 7.71 2.84
CA GLY A 22 1.29 7.93 3.57
C GLY A 22 1.35 9.21 4.44
N ALA A 23 0.23 9.91 4.64
CA ALA A 23 0.22 11.20 5.35
C ALA A 23 0.01 11.08 6.87
N SER A 24 -0.41 9.93 7.39
CA SER A 24 -0.65 9.73 8.83
C SER A 24 -0.51 8.27 9.28
N GLY A 25 -0.45 8.06 10.60
CA GLY A 25 -0.46 6.74 11.22
C GLY A 25 0.59 5.77 10.67
N ILE A 26 0.16 4.54 10.39
CA ILE A 26 1.02 3.47 9.82
C ILE A 26 1.60 3.86 8.45
N GLY A 27 0.83 4.58 7.64
CA GLY A 27 1.30 5.03 6.32
C GLY A 27 2.44 6.04 6.43
N LEU A 28 2.33 7.00 7.35
CA LEU A 28 3.40 7.98 7.64
C LEU A 28 4.68 7.28 8.11
N GLU A 29 4.54 6.33 9.02
CA GLU A 29 5.68 5.54 9.50
C GLU A 29 6.34 4.73 8.38
N THR A 30 5.54 4.18 7.46
CA THR A 30 6.05 3.51 6.27
C THR A 30 6.88 4.48 5.41
N VAL A 31 6.37 5.68 5.14
CA VAL A 31 7.11 6.72 4.39
C VAL A 31 8.40 7.09 5.09
N ARG A 32 8.36 7.30 6.41
CA ARG A 32 9.52 7.66 7.23
C ARG A 32 10.61 6.59 7.15
N VAL A 33 10.26 5.31 7.30
CA VAL A 33 11.24 4.22 7.22
C VAL A 33 11.79 4.03 5.81
N LEU A 34 10.96 4.15 4.77
CA LEU A 34 11.46 4.09 3.39
C LEU A 34 12.45 5.23 3.10
N ALA A 35 12.15 6.45 3.56
CA ALA A 35 13.05 7.60 3.44
C ALA A 35 14.32 7.43 4.28
N LEU A 36 14.23 6.82 5.48
CA LEU A 36 15.39 6.44 6.30
C LEU A 36 16.31 5.45 5.57
N ARG A 37 15.74 4.57 4.72
CA ARG A 37 16.51 3.69 3.81
C ARG A 37 16.90 4.37 2.50
N LYS A 38 16.82 5.70 2.42
CA LYS A 38 17.22 6.55 1.28
C LYS A 38 16.35 6.42 0.02
N ALA A 39 15.22 5.71 0.08
CA ALA A 39 14.32 5.67 -1.06
C ALA A 39 13.76 7.07 -1.38
N HIS A 40 13.54 7.35 -2.66
CA HIS A 40 12.75 8.51 -3.06
C HIS A 40 11.27 8.17 -2.85
N VAL A 41 10.62 8.84 -1.89
CA VAL A 41 9.23 8.51 -1.52
C VAL A 41 8.27 9.56 -2.06
N ILE A 42 7.20 9.12 -2.72
CA ILE A 42 6.10 9.97 -3.17
C ILE A 42 4.85 9.62 -2.35
N ILE A 43 4.38 10.57 -1.54
CA ILE A 43 3.14 10.43 -0.79
C ILE A 43 1.96 10.73 -1.72
N ALA A 44 1.12 9.73 -1.98
CA ALA A 44 -0.13 9.93 -2.72
C ALA A 44 -1.29 10.07 -1.71
N ALA A 45 -1.88 11.26 -1.62
CA ALA A 45 -2.88 11.58 -0.59
C ALA A 45 -3.99 12.48 -1.13
N ARG A 46 -5.17 12.42 -0.48
CA ARG A 46 -6.30 13.31 -0.77
C ARG A 46 -6.09 14.72 -0.23
N ASN A 47 -5.48 14.82 0.95
CA ASN A 47 -5.22 16.07 1.66
C ASN A 47 -3.74 16.44 1.49
N MET A 48 -3.48 17.50 0.74
CA MET A 48 -2.12 17.91 0.36
C MET A 48 -1.42 18.64 1.49
N GLU A 49 -2.17 19.34 2.35
CA GLU A 49 -1.66 20.00 3.54
C GLU A 49 -1.11 18.97 4.53
N ALA A 50 -1.84 17.86 4.74
CA ALA A 50 -1.39 16.74 5.56
C ALA A 50 -0.17 16.03 4.97
N ALA A 51 -0.13 15.86 3.64
CA ALA A 51 1.03 15.28 2.97
C ALA A 51 2.28 16.19 3.09
N ASN A 52 2.10 17.51 2.97
CA ASN A 52 3.18 18.46 3.20
C ASN A 52 3.63 18.45 4.67
N ALA A 53 2.71 18.45 5.63
CA ALA A 53 3.04 18.36 7.05
C ALA A 53 3.83 17.08 7.38
N ALA A 54 3.43 15.94 6.80
CA ALA A 54 4.15 14.67 6.89
C ALA A 54 5.58 14.78 6.34
N LYS A 55 5.74 15.38 5.15
CA LYS A 55 7.06 15.65 4.57
C LYS A 55 7.92 16.51 5.50
N GLN A 56 7.38 17.63 6.00
CA GLN A 56 8.12 18.53 6.88
C GLN A 56 8.55 17.85 8.18
N LEU A 57 7.69 16.99 8.74
CA LEU A 57 8.03 16.21 9.93
C LEU A 57 9.24 15.31 9.68
N ILE A 58 9.23 14.55 8.59
CA ILE A 58 10.34 13.63 8.27
C ILE A 58 11.62 14.41 7.93
N PHE A 59 11.47 15.55 7.24
CA PHE A 59 12.61 16.38 6.86
C PHE A 59 13.36 16.95 8.07
N LYS A 60 12.65 17.27 9.17
CA LYS A 60 13.29 17.71 10.43
C LYS A 60 14.22 16.65 11.02
N ASP A 61 13.88 15.38 10.86
CA ASP A 61 14.67 14.26 11.40
C ASP A 61 15.73 13.77 10.39
N ASN A 62 15.49 14.00 9.09
CA ASN A 62 16.40 13.61 8.00
C ASN A 62 16.32 14.63 6.85
N GLU A 63 17.20 15.62 6.88
CA GLU A 63 17.26 16.70 5.88
C GLU A 63 17.64 16.21 4.47
N THR A 64 18.18 14.99 4.35
CA THR A 64 18.53 14.38 3.06
C THR A 64 17.38 13.56 2.45
N ALA A 65 16.25 13.43 3.16
CA ALA A 65 15.11 12.65 2.71
C ALA A 65 14.49 13.21 1.43
N LEU A 66 14.47 12.39 0.37
CA LEU A 66 13.82 12.73 -0.89
C LEU A 66 12.33 12.38 -0.79
N ILE A 67 11.51 13.39 -0.49
CA ILE A 67 10.06 13.22 -0.34
C ILE A 67 9.30 14.19 -1.24
N GLY A 68 8.51 13.62 -2.15
CA GLY A 68 7.49 14.30 -2.95
C GLY A 68 6.08 13.94 -2.48
N TYR A 69 5.08 14.65 -2.97
CA TYR A 69 3.68 14.30 -2.74
C TYR A 69 2.80 14.70 -3.92
N ILE A 70 1.76 13.91 -4.18
CA ILE A 70 0.80 14.08 -5.27
C ILE A 70 -0.63 13.94 -4.75
N SER A 71 -1.56 14.63 -5.39
CA SER A 71 -2.99 14.49 -5.08
C SER A 71 -3.53 13.19 -5.65
N LEU A 72 -4.31 12.45 -4.86
CA LEU A 72 -4.94 11.21 -5.28
C LEU A 72 -6.39 11.14 -4.80
N HIS A 73 -7.34 10.99 -5.73
CA HIS A 73 -8.76 10.83 -5.42
C HIS A 73 -9.08 9.44 -4.84
N PHE A 74 -10.25 9.28 -4.19
CA PHE A 74 -10.69 8.03 -3.55
C PHE A 74 -10.62 6.79 -4.47
N SER A 75 -11.10 6.91 -5.71
CA SER A 75 -11.00 5.87 -6.75
C SER A 75 -9.64 5.80 -7.45
N GLY A 76 -8.75 6.77 -7.17
CA GLY A 76 -7.47 6.95 -7.84
C GLY A 76 -6.44 5.88 -7.52
N HIS A 77 -6.54 5.17 -6.40
CA HIS A 77 -5.58 4.15 -5.97
C HIS A 77 -5.47 2.98 -6.96
N PHE A 78 -6.63 2.42 -7.32
CA PHE A 78 -6.73 1.34 -8.29
C PHE A 78 -6.31 1.81 -9.69
N LEU A 79 -6.81 2.97 -10.11
CA LEU A 79 -6.45 3.56 -11.40
C LEU A 79 -4.95 3.86 -11.51
N LEU A 80 -4.35 4.45 -10.48
CA LEU A 80 -2.92 4.77 -10.42
C LEU A 80 -2.08 3.51 -10.64
N THR A 81 -2.42 2.44 -9.92
CA THR A 81 -1.74 1.15 -10.10
C THR A 81 -1.86 0.68 -11.54
N ASN A 82 -3.07 0.69 -12.10
CA ASN A 82 -3.32 0.27 -13.48
C ASN A 82 -2.54 1.09 -14.52
N LEU A 83 -2.45 2.41 -14.33
CA LEU A 83 -1.69 3.31 -15.20
C LEU A 83 -0.17 3.07 -15.09
N LEU A 84 0.31 2.68 -13.92
CA LEU A 84 1.74 2.39 -13.70
C LEU A 84 2.15 1.00 -14.18
N LEU A 85 1.23 0.02 -14.27
CA LEU A 85 1.54 -1.37 -14.61
C LEU A 85 2.34 -1.50 -15.91
N GLU A 86 1.91 -0.85 -16.99
CA GLU A 86 2.63 -0.94 -18.27
C GLU A 86 4.01 -0.28 -18.21
N LYS A 87 4.13 0.85 -17.51
CA LYS A 87 5.42 1.52 -17.29
C LYS A 87 6.36 0.60 -16.51
N MET A 88 5.88 -0.02 -15.43
CA MET A 88 6.66 -0.94 -14.60
C MET A 88 7.13 -2.17 -15.39
N LYS A 89 6.23 -2.79 -16.18
CA LYS A 89 6.59 -3.91 -17.06
C LYS A 89 7.67 -3.53 -18.06
N ASN A 90 7.54 -2.36 -18.69
CA ASN A 90 8.51 -1.87 -19.67
C ASN A 90 9.86 -1.56 -19.02
N THR A 91 9.88 -0.93 -17.84
CA THR A 91 11.10 -0.71 -17.07
C THR A 91 11.78 -2.03 -16.71
N ALA A 92 11.02 -3.03 -16.25
CA ALA A 92 11.58 -4.34 -15.91
C ALA A 92 12.21 -5.03 -17.13
N ARG A 93 11.54 -4.97 -18.30
CA ARG A 93 12.09 -5.51 -19.56
C ARG A 93 13.37 -4.80 -20.02
N LEU A 94 13.43 -3.47 -19.90
CA LEU A 94 14.54 -2.67 -20.41
C LEU A 94 15.76 -2.65 -19.48
N THR A 95 15.53 -2.68 -18.17
CA THR A 95 16.58 -2.47 -17.16
C THR A 95 16.93 -3.75 -16.39
N GLY A 96 16.08 -4.78 -16.44
CA GLY A 96 16.18 -5.96 -15.57
C GLY A 96 15.81 -5.68 -14.11
N ILE A 97 15.40 -4.46 -13.76
CA ILE A 97 14.98 -4.08 -12.40
C ILE A 97 13.47 -4.25 -12.28
N GLU A 98 13.06 -5.21 -11.47
CA GLU A 98 11.64 -5.49 -11.20
C GLU A 98 11.05 -4.46 -10.22
N GLY A 99 9.88 -3.94 -10.55
CA GLY A 99 9.06 -3.17 -9.63
C GLY A 99 8.19 -4.08 -8.76
N ARG A 100 7.80 -3.60 -7.57
CA ARG A 100 6.92 -4.33 -6.65
C ARG A 100 5.66 -3.53 -6.36
N ILE A 101 4.52 -4.22 -6.34
CA ILE A 101 3.24 -3.69 -5.85
C ILE A 101 2.92 -4.39 -4.52
N VAL A 102 2.67 -3.60 -3.49
CA VAL A 102 2.30 -4.09 -2.16
C VAL A 102 0.87 -3.63 -1.86
N ASN A 103 -0.07 -4.57 -1.83
CA ASN A 103 -1.46 -4.28 -1.47
C ASN A 103 -1.67 -4.57 0.01
N LEU A 104 -2.20 -3.59 0.74
CA LEU A 104 -2.54 -3.72 2.15
C LEU A 104 -3.98 -4.20 2.32
N SER A 105 -4.20 -5.16 3.20
CA SER A 105 -5.53 -5.59 3.63
C SER A 105 -5.66 -5.48 5.14
N SER A 106 -6.89 -5.24 5.62
CA SER A 106 -7.20 -5.33 7.04
C SER A 106 -7.38 -6.79 7.45
N ILE A 107 -7.01 -7.15 8.69
CA ILE A 107 -7.30 -8.47 9.28
C ILE A 107 -8.81 -8.77 9.29
N ALA A 108 -9.64 -7.73 9.24
CA ALA A 108 -11.09 -7.83 9.14
C ALA A 108 -11.57 -8.61 7.88
N HIS A 109 -10.71 -8.80 6.87
CA HIS A 109 -11.02 -9.64 5.71
C HIS A 109 -11.27 -11.12 6.06
N ASN A 110 -10.93 -11.55 7.27
CA ASN A 110 -11.28 -12.88 7.82
C ASN A 110 -12.72 -12.94 8.37
N TYR A 111 -13.36 -11.79 8.58
CA TYR A 111 -14.68 -11.67 9.19
C TYR A 111 -15.69 -11.01 8.24
N THR A 112 -15.55 -11.26 6.93
CA THR A 112 -16.44 -10.72 5.91
C THR A 112 -17.82 -11.36 5.97
N TYR A 113 -18.80 -10.76 5.28
CA TYR A 113 -20.13 -11.34 5.12
C TYR A 113 -20.05 -12.79 4.60
N GLU A 114 -20.98 -13.62 5.05
CA GLU A 114 -21.07 -15.05 4.71
C GLU A 114 -21.12 -15.31 3.19
N HIS A 115 -21.59 -14.33 2.41
CA HIS A 115 -21.73 -14.43 0.95
C HIS A 115 -20.67 -13.61 0.17
N GLY A 116 -19.62 -13.15 0.85
CA GLY A 116 -18.53 -12.38 0.24
C GLY A 116 -18.82 -10.89 0.06
N ILE A 117 -18.41 -10.32 -1.08
CA ILE A 117 -18.49 -8.87 -1.35
C ILE A 117 -19.91 -8.47 -1.75
N ARG A 118 -20.47 -7.48 -1.06
CA ARG A 118 -21.77 -6.88 -1.36
C ARG A 118 -21.61 -5.71 -2.33
N PHE A 119 -21.46 -6.02 -3.61
CA PHE A 119 -21.20 -5.02 -4.67
C PHE A 119 -22.29 -3.95 -4.79
N ASP A 120 -23.53 -4.30 -4.46
CA ASP A 120 -24.70 -3.43 -4.43
C ASP A 120 -24.67 -2.40 -3.30
N GLN A 121 -23.90 -2.64 -2.24
CA GLN A 121 -23.83 -1.79 -1.04
C GLN A 121 -22.41 -1.33 -0.71
N ILE A 122 -21.52 -1.34 -1.71
CA ILE A 122 -20.11 -1.00 -1.51
C ILE A 122 -19.87 0.45 -1.10
N ASN A 123 -20.85 1.33 -1.34
CA ASN A 123 -20.85 2.76 -0.97
C ASN A 123 -21.69 3.07 0.28
N ASP A 124 -22.24 2.06 0.98
CA ASP A 124 -23.00 2.31 2.20
C ASP A 124 -22.06 2.63 3.37
N GLU A 125 -21.97 3.93 3.72
CA GLU A 125 -21.11 4.45 4.78
C GLU A 125 -21.43 3.87 6.18
N ARG A 126 -22.56 3.18 6.36
CA ARG A 126 -22.96 2.56 7.65
C ARG A 126 -22.13 1.32 8.02
N VAL A 127 -21.35 0.77 7.08
CA VAL A 127 -20.51 -0.43 7.29
C VAL A 127 -19.18 -0.10 8.02
N LEU A 128 -18.78 1.17 8.10
CA LEU A 128 -17.46 1.58 8.60
C LEU A 128 -17.35 1.80 10.12
N ARG A 129 -18.37 1.45 10.92
CA ARG A 129 -18.43 1.85 12.34
C ARG A 129 -18.14 0.76 13.39
N VAL A 130 -17.60 -0.40 13.01
CA VAL A 130 -17.58 -1.58 13.91
C VAL A 130 -16.19 -2.13 14.28
N PHE A 131 -15.06 -1.64 13.74
CA PHE A 131 -13.76 -2.30 14.00
C PHE A 131 -12.64 -1.39 14.51
N THR A 132 -12.92 -0.53 15.48
CA THR A 132 -11.90 0.33 16.11
C THR A 132 -11.30 -0.23 17.42
N PHE A 133 -11.48 -1.50 17.77
CA PHE A 133 -11.12 -1.97 19.13
C PHE A 133 -10.21 -3.20 19.26
N TYR A 134 -9.60 -3.72 18.19
CA TYR A 134 -8.71 -4.89 18.29
C TYR A 134 -7.43 -4.76 17.42
N LEU A 135 -6.65 -3.69 17.64
CA LEU A 135 -5.28 -3.63 17.11
C LEU A 135 -4.32 -3.29 18.25
N TRP A 136 -3.77 -4.33 18.88
CA TRP A 136 -2.75 -4.25 19.94
C TRP A 136 -1.35 -3.88 19.39
N LYS A 137 -1.26 -3.34 18.17
CA LYS A 137 -0.01 -2.95 17.51
C LYS A 137 0.13 -1.44 17.53
N ASN A 138 1.31 -0.96 17.91
CA ASN A 138 1.65 0.45 17.74
C ASN A 138 2.02 0.76 16.28
N VAL A 139 2.11 2.05 15.94
CA VAL A 139 2.40 2.52 14.58
C VAL A 139 3.68 1.91 13.99
N PRO A 140 4.84 1.89 14.69
CA PRO A 140 6.06 1.23 14.21
C PRO A 140 5.90 -0.26 13.89
N GLN A 141 5.13 -0.99 14.70
CA GLN A 141 4.84 -2.40 14.47
C GLN A 141 3.84 -2.59 13.32
N GLY A 142 2.86 -1.70 13.18
CA GLY A 142 1.88 -1.74 12.10
C GLY A 142 2.51 -1.53 10.71
N ALA A 143 3.56 -0.73 10.61
CA ALA A 143 4.30 -0.51 9.36
C ALA A 143 5.28 -1.65 9.01
N SER A 144 5.59 -2.52 9.98
CA SER A 144 6.67 -3.51 9.84
C SER A 144 6.50 -4.43 8.64
N THR A 145 5.34 -5.05 8.49
CA THR A 145 5.10 -6.01 7.41
C THR A 145 5.18 -5.34 6.05
N THR A 146 4.64 -4.13 5.91
CA THR A 146 4.71 -3.35 4.67
C THR A 146 6.16 -3.06 4.27
N CYS A 147 6.97 -2.55 5.20
CA CYS A 147 8.38 -2.26 4.95
C CYS A 147 9.19 -3.53 4.66
N TYR A 148 8.91 -4.62 5.38
CA TYR A 148 9.53 -5.93 5.13
C TYR A 148 9.23 -6.42 3.72
N VAL A 149 7.95 -6.47 3.31
CA VAL A 149 7.59 -6.95 1.97
C VAL A 149 8.06 -6.03 0.85
N ALA A 150 8.24 -4.75 1.13
CA ALA A 150 8.74 -3.78 0.16
C ALA A 150 10.24 -3.93 -0.09
N LEU A 151 11.05 -4.13 0.97
CA LEU A 151 12.50 -3.95 0.91
C LEU A 151 13.33 -5.21 1.19
N HIS A 152 12.81 -6.20 1.90
CA HIS A 152 13.66 -7.27 2.43
C HIS A 152 14.25 -8.16 1.31
N PRO A 153 15.59 -8.39 1.27
CA PRO A 153 16.24 -9.13 0.19
C PRO A 153 15.72 -10.56 -0.01
N ASN A 154 15.30 -11.23 1.06
CA ASN A 154 14.71 -12.59 1.00
C ASN A 154 13.46 -12.67 0.13
N LEU A 155 12.83 -11.54 -0.18
CA LEU A 155 11.61 -11.49 -0.99
C LEU A 155 11.90 -11.15 -2.45
N LYS A 156 13.16 -11.00 -2.86
CA LYS A 156 13.52 -10.83 -4.27
C LYS A 156 12.96 -11.99 -5.10
N GLY A 157 12.20 -11.68 -6.15
CA GLY A 157 11.51 -12.66 -7.00
C GLY A 157 10.25 -13.30 -6.39
N VAL A 158 9.92 -13.02 -5.12
CA VAL A 158 8.71 -13.57 -4.47
C VAL A 158 7.48 -12.75 -4.86
N THR A 159 6.45 -13.41 -5.41
CA THR A 159 5.18 -12.81 -5.86
C THR A 159 3.97 -13.66 -5.43
N GLY A 160 2.78 -13.05 -5.38
CA GLY A 160 1.53 -13.77 -5.14
C GLY A 160 1.35 -14.30 -3.70
N LYS A 161 2.11 -13.78 -2.74
CA LYS A 161 2.10 -14.21 -1.33
C LYS A 161 1.38 -13.19 -0.44
N TYR A 162 0.86 -13.67 0.69
CA TYR A 162 0.24 -12.85 1.73
C TYR A 162 1.08 -12.90 3.00
N TYR A 163 1.24 -11.77 3.68
CA TYR A 163 2.10 -11.64 4.85
C TYR A 163 1.37 -10.99 6.02
N VAL A 164 1.61 -11.53 7.22
CA VAL A 164 1.17 -10.95 8.50
C VAL A 164 2.34 -11.04 9.47
N ASP A 165 2.67 -9.93 10.13
CA ASP A 165 3.80 -9.86 11.06
C ASP A 165 5.13 -10.33 10.44
N CYS A 166 5.35 -9.95 9.17
CA CYS A 166 6.52 -10.34 8.37
C CYS A 166 6.63 -11.85 8.08
N ASN A 167 5.60 -12.65 8.38
CA ASN A 167 5.55 -14.07 8.07
C ASN A 167 4.57 -14.34 6.93
N GLU A 168 4.91 -15.26 6.03
CA GLU A 168 3.98 -15.72 4.99
C GLU A 168 2.81 -16.44 5.67
N MET A 169 1.59 -16.07 5.31
CA MET A 169 0.36 -16.61 5.87
C MET A 169 -0.64 -16.89 4.75
N GLU A 170 -1.59 -17.78 5.00
CA GLU A 170 -2.71 -18.00 4.10
C GLU A 170 -3.83 -16.97 4.37
N PRO A 171 -4.31 -16.24 3.35
CA PRO A 171 -5.43 -15.31 3.52
C PRO A 171 -6.77 -16.05 3.52
N SER A 172 -7.86 -15.33 3.83
CA SER A 172 -9.20 -15.91 3.88
C SER A 172 -9.62 -16.61 2.57
N ALA A 173 -10.56 -17.55 2.66
CA ALA A 173 -11.04 -18.29 1.48
C ALA A 173 -11.54 -17.36 0.36
N PHE A 174 -12.26 -16.29 0.72
CA PHE A 174 -12.72 -15.28 -0.25
C PHE A 174 -11.57 -14.51 -0.90
N ALA A 175 -10.47 -14.25 -0.18
CA ALA A 175 -9.30 -13.60 -0.77
C ALA A 175 -8.55 -14.51 -1.77
N ARG A 176 -8.77 -15.82 -1.72
CA ARG A 176 -8.20 -16.81 -2.63
C ARG A 176 -9.15 -17.20 -3.79
N ASP A 177 -10.40 -16.75 -3.75
CA ASP A 177 -11.39 -17.02 -4.79
C ASP A 177 -11.07 -16.19 -6.05
N THR A 178 -10.56 -16.88 -7.08
CA THR A 178 -10.17 -16.26 -8.35
C THR A 178 -11.37 -15.77 -9.16
N VAL A 179 -12.55 -16.40 -8.99
CA VAL A 179 -13.79 -15.97 -9.65
C VAL A 179 -14.28 -14.67 -9.02
N LEU A 180 -14.28 -14.59 -7.68
CA LEU A 180 -14.61 -13.37 -6.96
C LEU A 180 -13.61 -12.25 -7.25
N ALA A 181 -12.31 -12.56 -7.29
CA ALA A 181 -11.27 -11.60 -7.65
C ALA A 181 -11.50 -11.02 -9.07
N LYS A 182 -11.84 -11.87 -10.04
CA LYS A 182 -12.19 -11.42 -11.40
C LYS A 182 -13.44 -10.53 -11.40
N LYS A 183 -14.49 -10.89 -10.67
CA LYS A 183 -15.71 -10.07 -10.55
C LYS A 183 -15.39 -8.70 -9.96
N LEU A 184 -14.57 -8.64 -8.91
CA LEU A 184 -14.13 -7.39 -8.30
C LEU A 184 -13.31 -6.54 -9.28
N TRP A 185 -12.38 -7.14 -9.99
CA TRP A 185 -11.58 -6.47 -11.01
C TRP A 185 -12.44 -5.86 -12.13
N ASP A 186 -13.38 -6.64 -12.67
CA ASP A 186 -14.29 -6.18 -13.72
C ASP A 186 -15.19 -5.03 -13.23
N PHE A 187 -15.66 -5.11 -11.98
CA PHE A 187 -16.42 -4.04 -11.33
C PHE A 187 -15.58 -2.76 -11.18
N SER A 188 -14.33 -2.87 -10.69
CA SER A 188 -13.43 -1.73 -10.53
C SER A 188 -13.10 -1.05 -11.87
N ASN A 189 -12.87 -1.82 -12.92
CA ASN A 189 -12.65 -1.25 -14.26
C ASN A 189 -13.88 -0.49 -14.77
N LYS A 190 -15.09 -1.05 -14.59
CA LYS A 190 -16.34 -0.36 -14.95
C LYS A 190 -16.48 0.97 -14.21
N LEU A 191 -16.19 1.01 -12.91
CA LEU A 191 -16.22 2.24 -12.13
C LEU A 191 -15.23 3.28 -12.67
N VAL A 192 -13.98 2.89 -12.89
CA VAL A 192 -12.96 3.77 -13.47
C VAL A 192 -13.41 4.32 -14.84
N SER A 193 -13.87 3.46 -15.73
CA SER A 193 -14.34 3.87 -17.07
C SER A 193 -15.56 4.78 -17.00
N SER A 194 -16.43 4.63 -15.98
CA SER A 194 -17.60 5.49 -15.82
C SER A 194 -17.24 6.92 -15.38
N VAL A 195 -16.15 7.08 -14.62
CA VAL A 195 -15.66 8.38 -14.13
C VAL A 195 -14.69 9.04 -15.12
N ALA A 196 -14.03 8.25 -15.97
CA ALA A 196 -13.09 8.73 -16.99
C ALA A 196 -13.76 9.16 -18.31
N LYS A 197 -15.10 9.16 -18.40
CA LYS A 197 -15.80 9.73 -19.55
C LYS A 197 -15.67 11.26 -19.49
N PRO A 198 -15.29 11.92 -20.60
CA PRO A 198 -15.16 13.37 -20.67
C PRO A 198 -16.50 14.09 -20.49
#